data_AF-A0A7S1G2S5-F1
#
_entry.id   AF-A0A7S1G2S5-F1
#
_cell.length_a   1.000
_cell.length_b   1.000
_cell.length_c   1.000
_cell.angle_alpha   90.00
_cell.angle_beta   90.00
_cell.angle_gamma   90.00
#
_symmetry.space_group_name_H-M   'P 1'
#
loop_
_entity.id
_entity.type
_entity.pdbx_description
1 polymer ?
#
loop_
_entity_poly.entity_id
_entity_poly.type
_entity_poly.pdbx_seq_one_letter_code
_entity_poly.pdbx_strand_id
1 'polypeptide(L)'
;MWDALFVGMRSMSRGRDESIIEFGLKILLQLLINFSLGLLMALFLFVFGLWTIIKSYQPSPMMAVLFFVMATSAAFAFVATFLLALYGAAAGGVYSVAQLAQANMRLQAESGGQRRQFQQRPHYE
;
A
#
# COMPACT_ATOMS: atom_id res chain seq x y z
N MET A 1 10.76 -7.68 1.69
CA MET A 1 10.96 -6.89 0.45
C MET A 1 11.46 -7.75 -0.70
N TRP A 2 12.45 -8.61 -0.48
CA TRP A 2 12.91 -9.59 -1.48
C TRP A 2 11.80 -10.49 -2.04
N ASP A 3 10.85 -10.91 -1.20
CA ASP A 3 9.76 -11.79 -1.62
C ASP A 3 8.82 -11.16 -2.67
N ALA A 4 8.45 -9.88 -2.52
CA ALA A 4 7.65 -9.16 -3.52
C ALA A 4 8.40 -8.94 -4.84
N LEU A 5 9.72 -8.70 -4.76
CA LEU A 5 10.62 -8.62 -5.92
C LEU A 5 10.70 -9.96 -6.66
N PHE A 6 10.80 -11.07 -5.92
CA PHE A 6 10.89 -12.42 -6.49
C PHE A 6 9.55 -12.95 -7.01
N VAL A 7 8.43 -12.60 -6.37
CA VAL A 7 7.08 -12.83 -6.90
C VAL A 7 6.90 -12.06 -8.22
N GLY A 8 7.37 -10.82 -8.27
CA GLY A 8 7.34 -10.02 -9.49
C GLY A 8 8.15 -10.63 -10.62
N MET A 9 9.39 -11.04 -10.35
CA MET A 9 10.25 -11.72 -11.33
C MET A 9 9.71 -13.09 -11.77
N ARG A 10 9.11 -13.87 -10.86
CA ARG A 10 8.55 -15.19 -11.17
C ARG A 10 7.26 -15.12 -11.99
N SER A 11 6.41 -14.13 -11.75
CA SER A 11 5.18 -13.92 -12.54
C SER A 11 5.50 -13.53 -13.98
N MET A 12 6.50 -12.67 -14.18
CA MET A 12 6.93 -12.18 -15.49
C MET A 12 7.61 -13.28 -16.33
N SER A 13 8.25 -14.25 -15.67
CA SER A 13 8.88 -15.42 -16.31
C SER A 13 7.89 -16.54 -16.68
N ARG A 14 6.66 -16.53 -16.15
CA ARG A 14 5.68 -17.61 -16.33
C ARG A 14 4.54 -17.08 -17.20
N GLY A 15 4.84 -16.88 -18.49
CA GLY A 15 3.90 -16.26 -19.44
C GLY A 15 2.50 -16.87 -19.39
N ARG A 16 1.51 -16.08 -18.93
CA ARG A 16 0.07 -16.27 -19.17
C ARG A 16 -0.76 -15.18 -18.49
N ASP A 17 -1.55 -14.48 -19.29
CA ASP A 17 -2.94 -14.06 -19.09
C ASP A 17 -3.41 -13.42 -17.76
N GLU A 18 -2.52 -13.02 -16.86
CA GLU A 18 -2.91 -12.35 -15.63
C GLU A 18 -3.06 -10.84 -15.87
N SER A 19 -4.20 -10.28 -15.45
CA SER A 19 -4.45 -8.84 -15.57
C SER A 19 -3.37 -8.09 -14.79
N ILE A 20 -2.71 -7.12 -15.42
CA ILE A 20 -1.69 -6.26 -14.80
C ILE A 20 -2.19 -5.65 -13.47
N ILE A 21 -3.50 -5.39 -13.38
CA ILE A 21 -4.16 -4.88 -12.18
C ILE A 21 -4.18 -5.92 -11.05
N GLU A 22 -4.52 -7.18 -11.36
CA GLU A 22 -4.55 -8.26 -10.36
C GLU A 22 -3.15 -8.52 -9.80
N PHE A 23 -2.15 -8.56 -10.68
CA PHE A 23 -0.75 -8.69 -10.28
C PHE A 23 -0.29 -7.52 -9.41
N GLY A 24 -0.61 -6.27 -9.79
CA GLY A 24 -0.32 -5.08 -9.01
C GLY A 24 -0.94 -5.09 -7.62
N LEU A 25 -2.20 -5.54 -7.49
CA LEU A 25 -2.88 -5.68 -6.21
C LEU A 25 -2.25 -6.75 -5.31
N LYS A 26 -1.80 -7.88 -5.87
CA LYS A 26 -1.09 -8.92 -5.12
C LYS A 26 0.22 -8.39 -4.53
N ILE A 27 1.01 -7.67 -5.33
CA ILE A 27 2.24 -7.03 -4.86
C ILE A 27 1.94 -5.98 -3.79
N LEU A 28 0.93 -5.14 -4.02
CA LEU A 28 0.52 -4.11 -3.07
C LEU A 28 0.17 -4.74 -1.72
N LEU A 29 -0.68 -5.77 -1.70
CA LEU A 29 -1.09 -6.45 -0.47
C LEU A 29 0.10 -7.08 0.26
N GLN A 30 1.00 -7.75 -0.47
CA GLN A 30 2.20 -8.36 0.09
C GLN A 30 3.16 -7.30 0.65
N LEU A 31 3.26 -6.13 0.02
CA LEU A 31 4.03 -5.00 0.52
C LEU A 31 3.40 -4.45 1.81
N LEU A 32 2.08 -4.25 1.83
CA LEU A 32 1.35 -3.75 3.00
C LEU A 32 1.56 -4.66 4.22
N ILE A 33 1.40 -5.98 4.05
CA ILE A 33 1.57 -6.95 5.14
C ILE A 33 3.03 -6.98 5.62
N ASN A 34 3.98 -7.11 4.70
CA ASN A 34 5.40 -7.18 5.06
C ASN A 34 5.88 -5.90 5.74
N PHE A 35 5.47 -4.74 5.23
CA PHE A 35 5.85 -3.46 5.80
C PHE A 35 5.23 -3.27 7.18
N SER A 36 3.96 -3.64 7.36
CA SER A 36 3.29 -3.55 8.65
C SER A 36 3.93 -4.46 9.70
N LEU A 37 4.19 -5.72 9.37
CA LEU A 37 4.88 -6.65 10.27
C LEU A 37 6.30 -6.18 10.58
N GLY A 38 7.05 -5.71 9.59
CA GLY A 38 8.40 -5.18 9.77
C GLY A 38 8.42 -3.94 10.67
N LEU A 39 7.49 -3.01 10.48
CA LEU A 39 7.38 -1.79 11.27
C LEU A 39 6.95 -2.08 12.71
N LEU A 40 6.01 -2.99 12.92
CA LEU A 40 5.62 -3.44 14.26
C LEU A 40 6.77 -4.16 14.97
N MET A 41 7.48 -5.06 14.29
CA MET A 41 8.67 -5.71 14.85
C MET A 41 9.76 -4.68 15.20
N ALA A 42 9.99 -3.70 14.34
CA ALA A 42 10.93 -2.62 14.61
C ALA A 42 10.52 -1.80 15.85
N LEU A 43 9.22 -1.52 16.03
CA LEU A 43 8.70 -0.86 17.23
C LEU A 43 9.01 -1.67 18.49
N PHE A 44 8.71 -2.98 18.48
CA PHE A 44 9.00 -3.84 19.63
C PHE A 44 10.50 -3.87 19.95
N LEU A 45 11.34 -4.14 18.94
CA LEU A 45 12.80 -4.16 19.12
C LEU A 45 13.33 -2.81 19.61
N PHE A 46 12.80 -1.71 19.10
CA PHE A 46 13.14 -0.37 19.56
C PHE A 46 12.79 -0.19 21.05
N VAL A 47 11.57 -0.48 21.47
CA VAL A 47 11.13 -0.28 22.86
C VAL A 47 11.96 -1.13 23.83
N PHE A 48 12.22 -2.40 23.51
CA PHE A 48 13.05 -3.26 24.36
C PHE A 48 14.52 -2.86 24.35
N GLY A 49 15.07 -2.42 23.21
CA GLY A 49 16.45 -1.97 23.08
C GLY A 49 16.70 -0.58 23.68
N LEU A 50 15.67 0.27 23.74
CA LEU A 50 15.75 1.66 24.17
C LEU A 50 16.30 1.80 25.59
N TRP A 51 15.90 0.91 26.51
CA TRP A 51 16.40 0.96 27.89
C TRP A 51 17.92 0.77 27.98
N THR A 52 18.47 -0.14 27.17
CA THR A 52 19.92 -0.37 27.09
C THR A 52 20.65 0.85 26.57
N ILE A 53 20.10 1.51 25.53
CA ILE A 53 20.65 2.74 24.96
C ILE A 53 20.62 3.87 25.98
N ILE A 54 19.49 4.10 26.66
CA ILE A 54 19.37 5.18 27.65
C ILE A 54 20.41 5.01 28.76
N LYS A 55 20.58 3.78 29.27
CA LYS A 55 21.55 3.50 30.33
C LYS A 55 23.01 3.73 29.91
N SER A 56 23.35 3.61 28.62
CA SER A 56 24.74 3.83 28.17
C SER A 56 25.18 5.29 28.30
N TYR A 57 24.25 6.24 28.39
CA TYR A 57 24.54 7.65 28.60
C TYR A 57 24.64 8.05 30.09
N GLN A 58 24.51 7.09 31.01
CA GLN A 58 24.56 7.30 32.46
C GLN A 58 23.68 8.47 32.97
N PRO A 59 22.41 8.61 32.53
CA PRO A 59 21.53 9.66 33.02
C PRO A 59 21.15 9.45 34.49
N SER A 60 20.71 10.51 35.15
CA SER A 60 20.01 10.37 36.43
C SER A 60 18.73 9.53 36.26
N PRO A 61 18.30 8.77 37.29
CA PRO A 61 17.14 7.87 37.17
C PRO A 61 15.85 8.57 36.68
N MET A 62 15.62 9.80 37.15
CA MET A 62 14.51 10.65 36.72
C MET A 62 14.56 10.92 35.21
N MET A 63 15.72 11.32 34.70
CA MET A 63 15.91 11.61 33.28
C MET A 63 15.78 10.35 32.43
N ALA A 64 16.31 9.21 32.90
CA ALA A 64 16.19 7.94 32.20
C ALA A 64 14.74 7.56 31.91
N VAL A 65 13.87 7.71 32.92
CA VAL A 65 12.43 7.42 32.79
C VAL A 65 11.76 8.40 31.83
N LEU A 66 12.06 9.71 31.94
CA LEU A 66 11.49 10.73 31.04
C LEU A 66 11.88 10.49 29.57
N PHE A 67 13.15 10.17 29.31
CA PHE A 67 13.61 9.83 27.96
C PHE A 67 12.92 8.57 27.43
N PHE A 68 12.76 7.55 28.27
CA PHE A 68 12.10 6.32 27.87
C PHE A 68 10.65 6.59 27.46
N VAL A 69 9.87 7.26 28.32
CA VAL A 69 8.46 7.57 28.04
C VAL A 69 8.30 8.44 26.79
N MET A 70 9.11 9.50 26.66
CA MET A 70 9.04 10.37 25.48
C MET A 70 9.41 9.63 24.19
N ALA A 71 10.54 8.91 24.17
CA ALA A 71 10.99 8.22 22.97
C ALA A 71 10.04 7.06 22.59
N THR A 72 9.51 6.32 23.56
CA THR A 72 8.48 5.30 23.32
C THR A 72 7.21 5.95 22.73
N SER A 73 6.71 7.03 23.33
CA SER A 73 5.52 7.72 22.82
C SER A 73 5.70 8.24 21.39
N ALA A 74 6.87 8.81 21.07
CA ALA A 74 7.22 9.26 19.73
C ALA A 74 7.27 8.09 18.73
N ALA A 75 7.85 6.94 19.11
CA ALA A 75 7.89 5.76 18.26
C ALA A 75 6.49 5.21 17.98
N PHE A 76 5.61 5.14 18.99
CA PHE A 76 4.21 4.74 18.79
C PHE A 76 3.47 5.70 17.86
N ALA A 77 3.61 7.01 18.05
CA ALA A 77 3.00 8.02 17.19
C ALA A 77 3.50 7.91 15.74
N PHE A 78 4.80 7.75 15.55
CA PHE A 78 5.41 7.54 14.23
C PHE A 78 4.84 6.30 13.54
N VAL A 79 4.81 5.14 14.22
CA VAL A 79 4.32 3.89 13.63
C VAL A 79 2.83 3.99 13.30
N ALA A 80 2.01 4.55 14.21
CA ALA A 80 0.57 4.70 13.98
C ALA A 80 0.28 5.61 12.78
N THR A 81 0.91 6.78 12.73
CA THR A 81 0.74 7.73 11.62
C THR A 81 1.24 7.15 10.30
N PHE A 82 2.37 6.43 10.32
CA PHE A 82 2.92 5.79 9.15
C PHE A 82 1.99 4.71 8.58
N LEU A 83 1.46 3.81 9.44
CA LEU A 83 0.50 2.80 9.00
C LEU A 83 -0.76 3.45 8.44
N LEU A 84 -1.31 4.47 9.13
CA LEU A 84 -2.49 5.19 8.64
C LEU A 84 -2.24 5.80 7.26
N ALA A 85 -1.10 6.46 7.05
CA ALA A 85 -0.74 7.02 5.76
C ALA A 85 -0.57 5.94 4.68
N LEU A 86 0.08 4.82 5.02
CA LEU A 86 0.30 3.71 4.09
C LEU A 86 -1.01 3.07 3.64
N TYR A 87 -1.89 2.73 4.59
CA TYR A 87 -3.20 2.15 4.29
C TYR A 87 -4.12 3.17 3.61
N GLY A 88 -4.05 4.45 3.99
CA GLY A 88 -4.78 5.53 3.34
C GLY A 88 -4.37 5.70 1.87
N ALA A 89 -3.07 5.70 1.59
CA ALA A 89 -2.55 5.78 0.22
C ALA A 89 -2.94 4.55 -0.60
N ALA A 90 -2.84 3.35 -0.02
CA ALA A 90 -3.21 2.10 -0.69
C ALA A 90 -4.72 2.05 -1.00
N ALA A 91 -5.57 2.33 -0.02
CA ALA A 91 -7.02 2.35 -0.20
C ALA A 91 -7.45 3.46 -1.19
N GLY A 92 -6.88 4.66 -1.09
CA GLY A 92 -7.12 5.75 -2.03
C GLY A 92 -6.68 5.42 -3.45
N GLY A 93 -5.53 4.76 -3.61
CA GLY A 93 -5.03 4.27 -4.89
C GLY A 93 -5.97 3.25 -5.55
N VAL A 94 -6.39 2.23 -4.80
CA VAL A 94 -7.34 1.22 -5.33
C VAL A 94 -8.70 1.84 -5.66
N TYR A 95 -9.22 2.71 -4.78
CA TYR A 95 -10.49 3.38 -4.99
C TYR A 95 -10.50 4.26 -6.25
N SER A 96 -9.45 5.07 -6.43
CA SER A 96 -9.32 5.95 -7.60
C SER A 96 -9.25 5.16 -8.91
N VAL A 97 -8.47 4.07 -8.95
CA VAL A 97 -8.40 3.19 -10.14
C VAL A 97 -9.76 2.54 -10.43
N ALA A 98 -10.46 2.06 -9.41
CA ALA A 98 -11.78 1.47 -9.58
C ALA A 98 -12.81 2.49 -10.13
N GLN A 99 -12.77 3.73 -9.65
CA GLN A 99 -13.64 4.80 -10.12
C GLN A 99 -13.36 5.17 -11.58
N LEU A 100 -12.09 5.27 -11.97
CA LEU A 100 -11.68 5.52 -13.37
C LEU A 100 -12.07 4.38 -14.30
N ALA A 101 -11.94 3.13 -13.86
CA ALA A 101 -12.37 1.97 -14.62
C ALA A 101 -13.89 1.99 -14.88
N GLN A 102 -14.69 2.35 -13.86
CA GLN A 102 -16.14 2.51 -14.03
C GLN A 102 -16.51 3.63 -14.99
N ALA A 103 -15.82 4.78 -14.91
CA ALA A 103 -16.05 5.90 -15.83
C ALA A 103 -15.75 5.49 -17.28
N ASN A 104 -14.64 4.78 -17.53
CA ASN A 104 -14.30 4.28 -18.85
C ASN A 104 -15.30 3.25 -19.39
N MET A 105 -15.82 2.36 -18.55
CA MET A 105 -16.84 1.39 -18.97
C MET A 105 -18.15 2.08 -19.38
N ARG A 106 -18.57 3.13 -18.67
CA ARG A 106 -19.76 3.92 -19.04
C ARG A 106 -19.58 4.60 -20.40
N LEU A 107 -18.42 5.23 -20.62
CA LEU A 107 -18.10 5.85 -21.90
C LEU A 107 -18.09 4.84 -23.06
N GLN A 108 -17.56 3.64 -22.85
CA GLN A 108 -17.58 2.56 -23.85
C GLN A 108 -18.99 2.03 -24.11
N ALA A 109 -19.85 1.95 -23.09
CA ALA A 109 -21.25 1.55 -23.24
C ALA A 109 -22.03 2.59 -24.08
N GLU A 110 -21.83 3.89 -23.85
CA GLU A 110 -22.44 4.96 -24.64
C GLU A 110 -21.92 4.99 -26.09
N SER A 111 -20.61 4.87 -26.29
CA SER A 111 -20.00 4.88 -27.63
C SER A 111 -20.28 3.60 -28.45
N GLY A 112 -20.56 2.47 -27.79
CA GLY A 112 -21.06 1.25 -28.43
C GLY A 112 -22.48 1.36 -28.97
N GLY A 113 -23.34 2.18 -28.33
CA GLY A 113 -24.68 2.49 -28.83
C GLY A 113 -24.67 3.38 -30.08
N GLN A 114 -23.75 4.35 -30.12
CA GLN A 114 -23.65 5.32 -31.22
C GLN A 114 -23.11 4.69 -32.52
N ARG A 115 -22.19 3.71 -32.42
CA ARG A 115 -21.71 2.96 -33.61
C ARG A 115 -22.78 2.09 -34.25
N ARG A 116 -23.71 1.54 -33.48
CA ARG A 116 -24.84 0.76 -34.03
C ARG A 116 -25.86 1.63 -34.74
N GLN A 117 -26.03 2.88 -34.31
CA GLN A 117 -27.02 3.81 -34.87
C GLN A 117 -26.61 4.38 -36.23
N PHE A 118 -25.31 4.48 -36.53
CA PHE A 118 -24.81 4.91 -37.84
C PHE A 118 -24.88 3.82 -38.92
N GLN A 119 -24.97 2.54 -38.54
CA GLN A 119 -25.01 1.42 -39.50
C GLN A 119 -26.43 1.06 -39.96
N GLN A 120 -27.47 1.68 -39.37
CA GLN A 120 -28.88 1.45 -39.71
C GLN A 120 -29.51 2.55 -40.55
N ARG A 121 -28.73 3.42 -41.22
CA ARG A 121 -29.29 4.30 -42.25
C ARG A 121 -29.40 3.50 -43.55
N PRO A 122 -30.61 3.10 -44.00
CA PRO A 122 -30.76 2.48 -45.31
C PRO A 122 -30.45 3.54 -46.36
N HIS A 123 -29.47 3.25 -47.22
CA HIS A 123 -29.27 4.01 -48.45
C HIS A 123 -30.51 3.80 -49.33
N TYR A 124 -31.39 4.79 -49.39
CA TYR A 124 -32.41 4.88 -50.44
C TYR A 124 -31.78 5.63 -51.61
N GLU A 125 -31.52 4.89 -52.70
CA GLU A 125 -31.35 5.43 -54.06
C GLU A 125 -32.62 5.14 -54.86
#